data_AF-A0A2K9EKQ8-F1
#
_entry.id   AF-A0A2K9EKQ8-F1
#
_cell.length_a   1.000
_cell.length_b   1.000
_cell.length_c   1.000
_cell.angle_alpha   90.00
_cell.angle_beta   90.00
_cell.angle_gamma   90.00
#
_symmetry.space_group_name_H-M   'P 1'
#
loop_
_entity.id
_entity.type
_entity.pdbx_description
1 polymer ?
#
loop_
_entity_poly.entity_id
_entity_poly.type
_entity_poly.pdbx_seq_one_letter_code
_entity_poly.pdbx_strand_id
1 'polypeptide(L)'
;MDGKINIDLSELKSMMFPGEQSTRNNVTSKDVLKNFAKRVDGVTLEDDAIEDYFISNYNFVRGENIDVQTNRLINNYVTVINDILSDLAIINKNITNIKNMIATDKESYLYKKQQYFLKINYEAKSHKEALLFGELQEKIKNRMGQFHNGDKDVESLSKLDDYTMFNYLYDISLDFGVFTKFFDVIKFNKEEVFKLIDKKKTDPEAYYEYAKKFIDENRVLDYIYIKVKEHYLLSEKEEVFNILYNLFKHGAYQTFVSLGAIQVEGLFYDFCSAINGGVRKQGEGTLVNKVDKVFKNNRAQALIYYPYFAFDVPIYRNEVAHNGTIVSLDAEHIAIDILLDMYTVIKLMQQDWLPFNNLKSLIWQLKIYKQIPSLTNEYIDRIFIELYSFFMMRKEEGDFGVFRILKNRDKYKHILEHYIMHYEDKDDTKLYDEAAELLQVLVQEPFWQYTLNIIRDMGLSGTNFAQFVTILVNEFIGYLPKGSSSHRLCIEVKKELDAYNLNIQNG
;
A
#
# COMPACT_ATOMS: atom_id res chain seq x y z
N MET A 1 8.43 -2.47 28.38
CA MET A 1 8.32 -3.17 29.68
C MET A 1 8.08 -4.62 29.37
N ASP A 2 9.06 -5.46 29.70
CA ASP A 2 9.07 -6.89 29.42
C ASP A 2 7.99 -7.63 30.22
N GLY A 3 6.87 -7.90 29.56
CA GLY A 3 5.84 -8.81 30.07
C GLY A 3 6.03 -10.20 29.45
N LYS A 4 7.00 -10.98 29.93
CA LYS A 4 7.02 -12.42 29.67
C LYS A 4 5.81 -13.03 30.36
N ILE A 5 4.73 -13.25 29.63
CA ILE A 5 3.67 -14.18 30.03
C ILE A 5 4.28 -15.57 29.88
N ASN A 6 4.91 -16.04 30.95
CA ASN A 6 5.35 -17.42 31.08
C ASN A 6 4.11 -18.22 31.50
N ILE A 7 3.34 -18.70 30.52
CA ILE A 7 2.20 -19.58 30.80
C ILE A 7 2.77 -20.86 31.39
N ASP A 8 2.43 -21.13 32.64
CA ASP A 8 2.79 -22.37 33.33
C ASP A 8 2.14 -23.55 32.60
N LEU A 9 2.91 -24.59 32.33
CA LEU A 9 2.41 -25.88 31.82
C LEU A 9 1.25 -26.43 32.67
N SER A 10 1.13 -26.01 33.93
CA SER A 10 -0.02 -26.33 34.79
C SER A 10 -1.34 -25.67 34.34
N GLU A 11 -1.31 -24.51 33.68
CA GLU A 11 -2.51 -23.83 33.16
C GLU A 11 -2.97 -24.43 31.82
N LEU A 12 -2.04 -24.90 30.97
CA LEU A 12 -2.37 -25.65 29.75
C LEU A 12 -3.01 -27.03 30.02
N LYS A 13 -2.78 -27.62 31.21
CA LYS A 13 -3.50 -28.82 31.66
C LYS A 13 -5.00 -28.58 31.84
N SER A 14 -5.46 -27.32 31.83
CA SER A 14 -6.87 -26.94 31.91
C SER A 14 -7.53 -26.63 30.57
N MET A 15 -6.81 -26.68 29.44
CA MET A 15 -7.41 -26.67 28.09
C MET A 15 -8.13 -28.00 27.77
N MET A 16 -9.01 -28.42 28.68
CA MET A 16 -10.09 -29.34 28.36
C MET A 16 -11.24 -28.49 27.81
N PHE A 17 -11.31 -28.39 26.48
CA PHE A 17 -12.56 -28.02 25.82
C PHE A 17 -13.67 -28.99 26.28
N PRO A 18 -14.91 -28.51 26.47
CA PRO A 18 -15.88 -29.12 27.37
C PRO A 18 -16.25 -30.54 26.95
N GLY A 19 -16.08 -31.50 27.88
CA GLY A 19 -16.67 -32.83 27.76
C GLY A 19 -15.75 -34.01 27.96
N GLU A 20 -14.77 -33.99 28.88
CA GLU A 20 -14.19 -35.21 29.45
C GLU A 20 -13.38 -34.85 30.70
N GLN A 21 -13.83 -35.23 31.89
CA GLN A 21 -13.02 -35.19 33.11
C GLN A 21 -12.37 -36.57 33.30
N SER A 22 -11.04 -36.66 33.23
CA SER A 22 -10.32 -37.78 33.86
C SER A 22 -8.97 -37.37 34.44
N THR A 23 -8.83 -37.66 35.75
CA THR A 23 -7.65 -38.02 36.54
C THR A 23 -6.25 -37.47 36.19
N ARG A 24 -5.64 -36.78 37.16
CA ARG A 24 -4.24 -36.33 37.23
C ARG A 24 -3.24 -37.50 37.05
N ASN A 25 -2.81 -37.76 35.82
CA ASN A 25 -1.58 -38.49 35.51
C ASN A 25 -0.58 -37.54 34.82
N ASN A 26 0.72 -37.79 34.97
CA ASN A 26 1.81 -36.97 34.43
C ASN A 26 1.76 -36.89 32.89
N VAL A 27 1.08 -35.87 32.36
CA VAL A 27 1.06 -35.56 30.93
C VAL A 27 2.47 -35.17 30.47
N THR A 28 3.02 -35.91 29.52
CA THR A 28 4.32 -35.62 28.90
C THR A 28 4.16 -34.73 27.66
N SER A 29 5.24 -34.09 27.20
CA SER A 29 5.21 -33.32 25.95
C SER A 29 4.85 -34.18 24.73
N LYS A 30 5.23 -35.46 24.72
CA LYS A 30 4.80 -36.41 23.69
C LYS A 30 3.29 -36.62 23.69
N ASP A 31 2.65 -36.70 24.87
CA ASP A 31 1.19 -36.81 24.98
C ASP A 31 0.49 -35.55 24.46
N VAL A 32 1.06 -34.36 24.72
CA VAL A 32 0.56 -33.08 24.20
C VAL A 32 0.65 -33.07 22.67
N LEU A 33 1.80 -33.46 22.11
CA LEU A 33 2.04 -33.49 20.67
C LEU A 33 1.16 -34.51 19.94
N LYS A 34 0.96 -35.71 20.50
CA LYS A 34 -0.01 -36.69 19.95
C LYS A 34 -1.43 -36.13 19.92
N ASN A 35 -1.86 -35.49 21.00
CA ASN A 35 -3.18 -34.87 21.05
C ASN A 35 -3.31 -33.69 20.08
N PHE A 36 -2.26 -32.89 19.95
CA PHE A 36 -2.20 -31.79 18.98
C PHE A 36 -2.37 -32.32 17.55
N ALA A 37 -1.53 -33.28 17.13
CA ALA A 37 -1.61 -33.86 15.79
C ALA A 37 -2.99 -34.48 15.52
N LYS A 38 -3.57 -35.16 16.51
CA LYS A 38 -4.90 -35.77 16.37
C LYS A 38 -6.01 -34.74 16.22
N ARG A 39 -5.98 -33.66 17.00
CA ARG A 39 -7.09 -32.69 17.06
C ARG A 39 -6.96 -31.55 16.05
N VAL A 40 -5.74 -31.17 15.70
CA VAL A 40 -5.44 -30.06 14.79
C VAL A 40 -5.22 -30.60 13.38
N ASP A 41 -4.38 -31.62 13.22
CA ASP A 41 -4.02 -32.16 11.90
C ASP A 41 -4.88 -33.36 11.47
N GLY A 42 -5.68 -33.93 12.40
CA GLY A 42 -6.44 -35.15 12.15
C GLY A 42 -5.57 -36.41 12.06
N VAL A 43 -4.31 -36.37 12.51
CA VAL A 43 -3.34 -37.47 12.39
C VAL A 43 -3.11 -38.15 13.73
N THR A 44 -3.15 -39.49 13.75
CA THR A 44 -2.78 -40.27 14.94
C THR A 44 -1.32 -40.72 14.82
N LEU A 45 -0.51 -40.45 15.83
CA LEU A 45 0.95 -40.70 15.84
C LEU A 45 1.35 -41.68 16.94
N GLU A 46 2.26 -42.59 16.60
CA GLU A 46 2.99 -43.44 17.56
C GLU A 46 4.21 -42.69 18.13
N ASP A 47 4.74 -43.13 19.29
CA ASP A 47 5.78 -42.40 20.05
C ASP A 47 7.11 -42.18 19.34
N ASP A 48 7.43 -43.06 18.39
CA ASP A 48 8.62 -43.05 17.55
C ASP A 48 8.49 -42.11 16.35
N ALA A 49 7.26 -41.86 15.88
CA ALA A 49 6.98 -41.00 14.73
C ALA A 49 6.79 -39.50 15.08
N ILE A 50 6.63 -39.15 16.35
CA ILE A 50 6.33 -37.77 16.79
C ILE A 50 7.39 -36.78 16.30
N GLU A 51 8.67 -37.04 16.60
CA GLU A 51 9.72 -36.05 16.35
C GLU A 51 9.88 -35.77 14.85
N ASP A 52 9.93 -36.81 14.02
CA ASP A 52 10.04 -36.66 12.56
C ASP A 52 8.80 -35.97 11.95
N TYR A 53 7.60 -36.21 12.50
CA TYR A 53 6.39 -35.53 12.07
C TYR A 53 6.45 -34.03 12.34
N PHE A 54 6.81 -33.61 13.56
CA PHE A 54 6.86 -32.19 13.93
C PHE A 54 8.06 -31.46 13.32
N ILE A 55 9.17 -32.14 13.02
CA ILE A 55 10.26 -31.59 12.20
C ILE A 55 9.72 -31.23 10.80
N SER A 56 9.02 -32.16 10.17
CA SER A 56 8.54 -32.00 8.78
C SER A 56 7.39 -30.99 8.65
N ASN A 57 6.48 -30.96 9.62
CA ASN A 57 5.22 -30.21 9.54
C ASN A 57 5.22 -28.91 10.34
N TYR A 58 6.12 -28.75 11.31
CA TYR A 58 6.12 -27.61 12.24
C TYR A 58 7.51 -27.02 12.48
N ASN A 59 8.49 -27.34 11.64
CA ASN A 59 9.86 -26.84 11.70
C ASN A 59 10.52 -27.05 13.07
N PHE A 60 10.28 -28.20 13.71
CA PHE A 60 11.08 -28.58 14.88
C PHE A 60 12.53 -28.80 14.45
N VAL A 61 13.46 -28.45 15.33
CA VAL A 61 14.90 -28.69 15.13
C VAL A 61 15.30 -30.00 15.78
N ARG A 62 15.90 -30.86 14.97
CA ARG A 62 16.42 -32.17 15.40
C ARG A 62 17.48 -31.98 16.48
N GLY A 63 17.31 -32.67 17.62
CA GLY A 63 18.24 -32.62 18.75
C GLY A 63 18.03 -31.44 19.72
N GLU A 64 17.10 -30.52 19.46
CA GLU A 64 16.67 -29.54 20.46
C GLU A 64 15.65 -30.17 21.43
N ASN A 65 15.63 -29.70 22.68
CA ASN A 65 14.77 -30.25 23.74
C ASN A 65 13.27 -30.21 23.34
N ILE A 66 12.65 -31.39 23.30
CA ILE A 66 11.25 -31.56 22.87
C ILE A 66 10.24 -30.79 23.73
N ASP A 67 10.49 -30.63 25.04
CA ASP A 67 9.59 -29.88 25.93
C ASP A 67 9.60 -28.38 25.60
N VAL A 68 10.78 -27.84 25.27
CA VAL A 68 10.94 -26.44 24.85
C VAL A 68 10.20 -26.19 23.53
N GLN A 69 10.39 -27.07 22.55
CA GLN A 69 9.74 -26.95 21.24
C GLN A 69 8.22 -27.13 21.33
N THR A 70 7.76 -28.06 22.17
CA THR A 70 6.33 -28.28 22.44
C THR A 70 5.68 -27.04 23.05
N ASN A 71 6.31 -26.43 24.06
CA ASN A 71 5.80 -25.18 24.65
C ASN A 71 5.71 -24.04 23.63
N ARG A 72 6.73 -23.90 22.76
CA ARG A 72 6.71 -22.89 21.68
C ARG A 72 5.55 -23.14 20.71
N LEU A 73 5.36 -24.38 20.26
CA LEU A 73 4.28 -24.75 19.35
C LEU A 73 2.91 -24.39 19.94
N ILE A 74 2.65 -24.81 21.17
CA ILE A 74 1.36 -24.58 21.82
C ILE A 74 1.11 -23.09 22.04
N ASN A 75 2.10 -22.33 22.52
CA ASN A 75 1.98 -20.89 22.68
C ASN A 75 1.68 -20.19 21.34
N ASN A 76 2.35 -20.61 20.26
CA ASN A 76 2.08 -20.08 18.93
C ASN A 76 0.66 -20.40 18.47
N TYR A 77 0.21 -21.65 18.59
CA TYR A 77 -1.14 -22.07 18.23
C TYR A 77 -2.21 -21.26 18.98
N VAL A 78 -2.08 -21.17 20.31
CA VAL A 78 -3.04 -20.43 21.16
C VAL A 78 -3.05 -18.95 20.81
N THR A 79 -1.90 -18.34 20.60
CA THR A 79 -1.81 -16.91 20.23
C THR A 79 -2.51 -16.66 18.89
N VAL A 80 -2.21 -17.46 17.87
CA VAL A 80 -2.78 -17.31 16.52
C VAL A 80 -4.30 -17.44 16.54
N ILE A 81 -4.83 -18.46 17.23
CA ILE A 81 -6.28 -18.65 17.33
C ILE A 81 -6.94 -17.51 18.09
N ASN A 82 -6.38 -17.08 19.23
CA ASN A 82 -6.96 -16.00 20.02
C ASN A 82 -7.05 -14.69 19.22
N ASP A 83 -6.03 -14.37 18.43
CA ASP A 83 -6.03 -13.16 17.60
C ASP A 83 -7.08 -13.27 16.49
N ILE A 84 -7.18 -14.40 15.80
CA ILE A 84 -8.22 -14.64 14.79
C ILE A 84 -9.63 -14.54 15.40
N LEU A 85 -9.87 -15.15 16.56
CA LEU A 85 -11.16 -15.12 17.24
C LEU A 85 -11.53 -13.72 17.74
N SER A 86 -10.56 -12.97 18.26
CA SER A 86 -10.73 -11.58 18.67
C SER A 86 -11.15 -10.70 17.48
N ASP A 87 -10.48 -10.84 16.35
CA ASP A 87 -10.82 -10.12 15.13
C ASP A 87 -12.21 -10.51 14.62
N LEU A 88 -12.54 -11.80 14.57
CA LEU A 88 -13.89 -12.27 14.20
C LEU A 88 -14.97 -11.68 15.11
N ALA A 89 -14.71 -11.54 16.41
CA ALA A 89 -15.65 -10.91 17.34
C ALA A 89 -15.90 -9.43 16.98
N ILE A 90 -14.83 -8.68 16.66
CA ILE A 90 -14.93 -7.28 16.23
C ILE A 90 -15.68 -7.18 14.90
N ILE A 91 -15.33 -8.01 13.91
CA ILE A 91 -15.98 -8.03 12.59
C ILE A 91 -17.49 -8.31 12.73
N ASN A 92 -17.85 -9.34 13.50
CA ASN A 92 -19.26 -9.68 13.71
C ASN A 92 -20.02 -8.56 14.45
N LYS A 93 -19.37 -7.87 15.39
CA LYS A 93 -19.93 -6.69 16.06
C LYS A 93 -20.20 -5.57 15.04
N ASN A 94 -19.24 -5.25 14.19
CA ASN A 94 -19.39 -4.23 13.14
C ASN A 94 -20.55 -4.57 12.18
N ILE A 95 -20.60 -5.81 11.68
CA ILE A 95 -21.68 -6.28 10.80
C ILE A 95 -23.04 -6.13 11.48
N THR A 96 -23.15 -6.55 12.75
CA THR A 96 -24.41 -6.47 13.51
C THR A 96 -24.84 -5.02 13.71
N ASN A 97 -23.91 -4.14 14.10
CA ASN A 97 -24.19 -2.72 14.28
C ASN A 97 -24.71 -2.07 12.99
N ILE A 98 -24.05 -2.33 11.86
CA ILE A 98 -24.46 -1.75 10.57
C ILE A 98 -25.85 -2.27 10.15
N LYS A 99 -26.13 -3.57 10.32
CA LYS A 99 -27.44 -4.15 10.00
C LYS A 99 -28.57 -3.54 10.83
N ASN A 100 -28.31 -3.25 12.11
CA ASN A 100 -29.30 -2.65 13.00
C ASN A 100 -29.59 -1.18 12.67
N MET A 101 -28.68 -0.50 11.98
CA MET A 101 -28.77 0.93 11.66
C MET A 101 -29.00 1.20 10.17
N ILE A 102 -29.32 0.16 9.38
CA ILE A 102 -29.38 0.28 7.93
C ILE A 102 -30.44 1.30 7.50
N ALA A 103 -30.03 2.27 6.68
CA ALA A 103 -30.92 3.29 6.17
C ALA A 103 -31.95 2.68 5.22
N THR A 104 -33.16 3.25 5.20
CA THR A 104 -34.27 2.78 4.35
C THR A 104 -34.17 3.32 2.93
N ASP A 105 -33.68 4.55 2.77
CA ASP A 105 -33.44 5.16 1.46
C ASP A 105 -32.19 4.57 0.81
N LYS A 106 -32.40 3.69 -0.17
CA LYS A 106 -31.35 3.00 -0.91
C LYS A 106 -30.51 3.93 -1.79
N GLU A 107 -31.02 5.12 -2.11
CA GLU A 107 -30.29 6.09 -2.91
C GLU A 107 -29.39 7.01 -2.09
N SER A 108 -29.63 7.08 -0.77
CA SER A 108 -28.82 7.89 0.14
C SER A 108 -27.35 7.46 0.17
N TYR A 109 -26.46 8.44 0.33
CA TYR A 109 -25.03 8.18 0.55
C TYR A 109 -24.78 7.38 1.83
N LEU A 110 -25.62 7.55 2.87
CA LEU A 110 -25.55 6.76 4.10
C LEU A 110 -25.80 5.28 3.84
N TYR A 111 -26.84 4.93 3.08
CA TYR A 111 -27.10 3.52 2.71
C TYR A 111 -25.94 2.94 1.91
N LYS A 112 -25.44 3.68 0.92
CA LYS A 112 -24.30 3.27 0.08
C LYS A 112 -23.03 3.05 0.91
N LYS A 113 -22.75 3.93 1.89
CA LYS A 113 -21.66 3.78 2.88
C LYS A 113 -21.85 2.52 3.70
N GLN A 114 -23.04 2.28 4.24
CA GLN A 114 -23.34 1.07 5.03
C GLN A 114 -23.18 -0.22 4.21
N GLN A 115 -23.60 -0.24 2.95
CA GLN A 115 -23.37 -1.39 2.05
C GLN A 115 -21.87 -1.64 1.82
N TYR A 116 -21.09 -0.58 1.61
CA TYR A 116 -19.64 -0.69 1.47
C TYR A 116 -19.00 -1.28 2.74
N PHE A 117 -19.35 -0.79 3.92
CA PHE A 117 -18.81 -1.31 5.18
C PHE A 117 -19.24 -2.76 5.47
N LEU A 118 -20.48 -3.14 5.12
CA LEU A 118 -20.90 -4.55 5.19
C LEU A 118 -20.03 -5.42 4.27
N LYS A 119 -19.83 -5.00 3.01
CA LYS A 119 -19.02 -5.73 2.04
C LYS A 119 -17.60 -5.99 2.56
N ILE A 120 -16.88 -4.94 2.97
CA ILE A 120 -15.49 -5.11 3.43
C ILE A 120 -15.39 -5.93 4.71
N ASN A 121 -16.36 -5.83 5.62
CA ASN A 121 -16.38 -6.66 6.84
C ASN A 121 -16.70 -8.13 6.52
N TYR A 122 -17.57 -8.41 5.55
CA TYR A 122 -17.81 -9.78 5.09
C TYR A 122 -16.57 -10.38 4.42
N GLU A 123 -15.89 -9.62 3.57
CA GLU A 123 -14.63 -10.05 2.95
C GLU A 123 -13.56 -10.37 4.02
N ALA A 124 -13.41 -9.49 5.03
CA ALA A 124 -12.50 -9.73 6.16
C ALA A 124 -12.90 -10.96 6.98
N LYS A 125 -14.20 -11.16 7.23
CA LYS A 125 -14.71 -12.35 7.92
C LYS A 125 -14.33 -13.63 7.18
N SER A 126 -14.62 -13.68 5.88
CA SER A 126 -14.31 -14.85 5.04
C SER A 126 -12.81 -15.13 5.01
N HIS A 127 -11.97 -14.09 4.96
CA HIS A 127 -10.52 -14.26 5.04
C HIS A 127 -10.08 -14.83 6.40
N LYS A 128 -10.61 -14.31 7.51
CA LYS A 128 -10.31 -14.82 8.86
C LYS A 128 -10.80 -16.26 9.08
N GLU A 129 -11.95 -16.62 8.54
CA GLU A 129 -12.45 -18.00 8.56
C GLU A 129 -11.55 -18.94 7.73
N ALA A 130 -11.08 -18.51 6.56
CA ALA A 130 -10.12 -19.28 5.76
C ALA A 130 -8.79 -19.49 6.50
N LEU A 131 -8.29 -18.45 7.19
CA LEU A 131 -7.11 -18.58 8.05
C LEU A 131 -7.32 -19.61 9.17
N LEU A 132 -8.49 -19.62 9.79
CA LEU A 132 -8.80 -20.54 10.89
C LEU A 132 -8.95 -22.00 10.44
N PHE A 133 -9.63 -22.23 9.31
CA PHE A 133 -10.03 -23.58 8.88
C PHE A 133 -9.16 -24.20 7.77
N GLY A 134 -8.36 -23.39 7.06
CA GLY A 134 -7.58 -23.85 5.90
C GLY A 134 -6.07 -23.59 5.99
N GLU A 135 -5.65 -22.50 6.62
CA GLU A 135 -4.24 -22.05 6.56
C GLU A 135 -3.52 -22.06 7.93
N LEU A 136 -4.21 -22.47 8.99
CA LEU A 136 -3.71 -22.40 10.36
C LEU A 136 -2.38 -23.15 10.56
N GLN A 137 -2.30 -24.37 10.03
CA GLN A 137 -1.10 -25.21 10.13
C GLN A 137 0.12 -24.53 9.50
N GLU A 138 -0.03 -23.96 8.30
CA GLU A 138 1.04 -23.27 7.59
C GLU A 138 1.52 -22.03 8.37
N LYS A 139 0.58 -21.24 8.91
CA LYS A 139 0.90 -20.06 9.71
C LYS A 139 1.70 -20.43 10.97
N ILE A 140 1.31 -21.50 11.65
CA ILE A 140 2.03 -21.98 12.84
C ILE A 140 3.41 -22.51 12.47
N LYS A 141 3.51 -23.30 11.38
CA LYS A 141 4.80 -23.79 10.85
C LYS A 141 5.76 -22.65 10.54
N ASN A 142 5.28 -21.61 9.84
CA ASN A 142 6.10 -20.44 9.50
C ASN A 142 6.58 -19.70 10.75
N ARG A 143 5.71 -19.51 11.75
CA ARG A 143 6.08 -18.89 13.03
C ARG A 143 7.13 -19.69 13.77
N MET A 144 7.00 -21.02 13.80
CA MET A 144 8.02 -21.90 14.39
C MET A 144 9.37 -21.75 13.68
N GLY A 145 9.40 -21.58 12.35
CA GLY A 145 10.63 -21.35 11.58
C GLY A 145 11.38 -20.07 11.96
N GLN A 146 10.65 -18.97 12.20
CA GLN A 146 11.25 -17.66 12.54
C GLN A 146 12.06 -17.69 13.84
N PHE A 147 11.60 -18.43 14.87
CA PHE A 147 12.34 -18.59 16.13
C PHE A 147 13.75 -19.19 15.93
N HIS A 148 13.93 -20.04 14.93
CA HIS A 148 15.20 -20.74 14.71
C HIS A 148 16.24 -19.89 13.99
N ASN A 149 15.83 -18.88 13.22
CA ASN A 149 16.74 -17.98 12.52
C ASN A 149 17.31 -16.88 13.41
N GLY A 150 17.01 -16.89 14.72
CA GLY A 150 17.47 -15.88 15.67
C GLY A 150 16.73 -14.55 15.58
N ASP A 151 15.57 -14.52 14.90
CA ASP A 151 14.67 -13.38 14.92
C ASP A 151 14.14 -13.20 16.34
N LYS A 152 14.66 -12.18 17.04
CA LYS A 152 14.28 -11.85 18.43
C LYS A 152 12.85 -11.35 18.54
N ASP A 153 12.28 -10.90 17.43
CA ASP A 153 10.89 -10.52 17.28
C ASP A 153 10.17 -11.63 16.54
N VAL A 154 9.60 -12.58 17.28
CA VAL A 154 8.59 -13.45 16.68
C VAL A 154 7.40 -12.56 16.40
N GLU A 155 7.30 -12.18 15.14
CA GLU A 155 6.48 -11.08 14.69
C GLU A 155 5.04 -11.24 15.18
N SER A 156 4.47 -10.16 15.73
CA SER A 156 3.06 -10.14 16.11
C SER A 156 2.19 -10.50 14.91
N LEU A 157 1.06 -11.17 15.15
CA LEU A 157 0.07 -11.53 14.13
C LEU A 157 -0.39 -10.33 13.27
N SER A 158 -0.15 -9.10 13.72
CA SER A 158 -0.32 -7.87 12.94
C SER A 158 0.48 -7.79 11.64
N LYS A 159 1.45 -8.68 11.39
CA LYS A 159 2.11 -8.82 10.07
C LYS A 159 1.54 -9.96 9.20
N LEU A 160 0.60 -10.76 9.70
CA LEU A 160 0.07 -11.94 9.02
C LEU A 160 -1.17 -11.68 8.16
N ASP A 161 -1.90 -10.60 8.41
CA ASP A 161 -3.03 -10.16 7.58
C ASP A 161 -3.32 -8.64 7.70
N ASP A 162 -3.79 -8.05 6.60
CA ASP A 162 -4.09 -6.62 6.49
C ASP A 162 -5.18 -6.17 7.47
N TYR A 163 -6.14 -7.05 7.81
CA TYR A 163 -7.22 -6.70 8.72
C TYR A 163 -6.69 -6.38 10.12
N THR A 164 -5.81 -7.21 10.67
CA THR A 164 -5.27 -7.04 12.03
C THR A 164 -4.55 -5.70 12.17
N MET A 165 -3.80 -5.29 11.14
CA MET A 165 -3.08 -4.02 11.14
C MET A 165 -4.02 -2.81 11.04
N PHE A 166 -5.13 -2.94 10.31
CA PHE A 166 -6.00 -1.83 9.92
C PHE A 166 -7.47 -1.98 10.37
N ASN A 167 -7.74 -2.76 11.42
CA ASN A 167 -9.10 -3.13 11.83
C ASN A 167 -10.01 -1.92 12.12
N TYR A 168 -9.46 -0.82 12.62
CA TYR A 168 -10.18 0.42 12.89
C TYR A 168 -10.74 1.09 11.62
N LEU A 169 -10.16 0.83 10.44
CA LEU A 169 -10.70 1.31 9.15
C LEU A 169 -11.94 0.53 8.68
N TYR A 170 -12.35 -0.51 9.41
CA TYR A 170 -13.57 -1.27 9.14
C TYR A 170 -14.76 -0.80 9.99
N ASP A 171 -14.55 0.16 10.90
CA ASP A 171 -15.60 0.77 11.70
C ASP A 171 -16.25 1.93 10.94
N ILE A 172 -17.54 1.81 10.66
CA ILE A 172 -18.33 2.85 9.97
C ILE A 172 -18.44 4.14 10.78
N SER A 173 -18.28 4.07 12.10
CA SER A 173 -18.41 5.22 13.01
C SER A 173 -17.17 6.11 13.06
N LEU A 174 -16.07 5.66 12.46
CA LEU A 174 -14.86 6.46 12.33
C LEU A 174 -15.14 7.73 11.52
N ASP A 175 -14.67 8.89 12.02
CA ASP A 175 -14.67 10.13 11.25
C ASP A 175 -13.54 10.08 10.21
N PHE A 176 -13.87 9.50 9.05
CA PHE A 176 -12.95 9.43 7.92
C PHE A 176 -12.58 10.80 7.36
N GLY A 177 -13.34 11.86 7.63
CA GLY A 177 -13.02 13.21 7.20
C GLY A 177 -11.78 13.76 7.91
N VAL A 178 -11.72 13.61 9.23
CA VAL A 178 -10.50 13.94 10.00
C VAL A 178 -9.38 12.97 9.66
N PHE A 179 -9.68 11.66 9.62
CA PHE A 179 -8.67 10.64 9.39
C PHE A 179 -7.94 10.85 8.04
N THR A 180 -8.69 11.05 6.96
CA THR A 180 -8.18 11.27 5.60
C THR A 180 -7.29 12.51 5.50
N LYS A 181 -7.60 13.57 6.25
CA LYS A 181 -6.88 14.86 6.18
C LYS A 181 -5.57 14.85 6.96
N PHE A 182 -5.49 14.08 8.04
CA PHE A 182 -4.40 14.19 9.02
C PHE A 182 -3.55 12.92 9.18
N PHE A 183 -4.00 11.75 8.74
CA PHE A 183 -3.28 10.50 9.00
C PHE A 183 -1.88 10.47 8.38
N ASP A 184 -1.74 10.88 7.12
CA ASP A 184 -0.43 10.91 6.44
C ASP A 184 0.43 12.11 6.90
N VAL A 185 -0.20 13.25 7.17
CA VAL A 185 0.43 14.48 7.66
C VAL A 185 1.09 14.29 9.03
N ILE A 186 0.43 13.57 9.93
CA ILE A 186 0.94 13.27 11.28
C ILE A 186 1.75 11.96 11.27
N LYS A 187 2.42 11.68 10.14
CA LYS A 187 3.37 10.56 9.97
C LYS A 187 2.78 9.20 10.37
N PHE A 188 1.53 8.96 10.01
CA PHE A 188 0.82 7.70 10.27
C PHE A 188 0.61 7.40 11.77
N ASN A 189 0.60 8.43 12.63
CA ASN A 189 0.31 8.27 14.04
C ASN A 189 -1.20 8.21 14.29
N LYS A 190 -1.72 6.97 14.40
CA LYS A 190 -3.14 6.68 14.64
C LYS A 190 -3.68 7.32 15.92
N GLU A 191 -2.91 7.33 17.00
CA GLU A 191 -3.40 7.84 18.30
C GLU A 191 -3.63 9.35 18.28
N GLU A 192 -2.73 10.10 17.65
CA GLU A 192 -2.88 11.55 17.49
C GLU A 192 -4.08 11.89 16.60
N VAL A 193 -4.33 11.11 15.56
CA VAL A 193 -5.50 11.30 14.69
C VAL A 193 -6.80 11.00 15.44
N PHE A 194 -6.84 9.96 16.27
CA PHE A 194 -7.99 9.71 17.14
C PHE A 194 -8.22 10.82 18.16
N LYS A 195 -7.16 11.42 18.74
CA LYS A 195 -7.32 12.61 19.58
C LYS A 195 -7.97 13.76 18.82
N LEU A 196 -7.64 13.97 17.55
CA LEU A 196 -8.28 14.99 16.72
C LEU A 196 -9.73 14.68 16.39
N ILE A 197 -10.06 13.40 16.16
CA ILE A 197 -11.45 12.95 15.96
C ILE A 197 -12.28 13.23 17.22
N ASP A 198 -11.76 12.83 18.39
CA ASP A 198 -12.42 13.07 19.67
C ASP A 198 -12.57 14.57 19.94
N LYS A 199 -11.54 15.36 19.56
CA LYS A 199 -11.59 16.82 19.67
C LYS A 199 -12.69 17.42 18.79
N LYS A 200 -12.79 17.04 17.51
CA LYS A 200 -13.87 17.52 16.62
C LYS A 200 -15.25 17.21 17.17
N LYS A 201 -15.40 16.07 17.86
CA LYS A 201 -16.67 15.66 18.48
C LYS A 201 -17.00 16.41 19.77
N THR A 202 -16.00 16.71 20.60
CA THR A 202 -16.20 17.26 21.95
C THR A 202 -16.07 18.78 22.03
N ASP A 203 -15.19 19.36 21.20
CA ASP A 203 -14.90 20.78 21.11
C ASP A 203 -14.55 21.14 19.63
N PRO A 204 -15.59 21.32 18.79
CA PRO A 204 -15.41 21.60 17.37
C PRO A 204 -14.54 22.84 17.09
N GLU A 205 -14.72 23.91 17.87
CA GLU A 205 -13.93 25.15 17.73
C GLU A 205 -12.45 24.88 17.97
N ALA A 206 -12.10 24.14 19.03
CA ALA A 206 -10.71 23.81 19.29
C ALA A 206 -10.09 22.86 18.25
N TYR A 207 -10.92 22.09 17.52
CA TYR A 207 -10.48 21.33 16.35
C TYR A 207 -10.19 22.26 15.17
N TYR A 208 -11.08 23.21 14.85
CA TYR A 208 -10.87 24.12 13.73
C TYR A 208 -9.75 25.12 13.98
N GLU A 209 -9.52 25.55 15.21
CA GLU A 209 -8.32 26.33 15.59
C GLU A 209 -7.02 25.52 15.37
N TYR A 210 -7.04 24.21 15.67
CA TYR A 210 -5.92 23.33 15.32
C TYR A 210 -5.74 23.23 13.80
N ALA A 211 -6.82 23.07 13.04
CA ALA A 211 -6.78 22.98 11.59
C ALA A 211 -6.26 24.26 10.92
N LYS A 212 -6.70 25.44 11.38
CA LYS A 212 -6.18 26.75 10.93
C LYS A 212 -4.69 26.87 11.21
N LYS A 213 -4.27 26.58 12.44
CA LYS A 213 -2.85 26.57 12.80
C LYS A 213 -2.03 25.63 11.91
N PHE A 214 -2.56 24.43 11.64
CA PHE A 214 -1.93 23.49 10.72
C PHE A 214 -1.79 24.07 9.30
N ILE A 215 -2.84 24.69 8.77
CA ILE A 215 -2.85 25.34 7.45
C ILE A 215 -1.75 26.40 7.36
N ASP A 216 -1.62 27.24 8.38
CA ASP A 216 -0.64 28.33 8.41
C ASP A 216 0.79 27.81 8.54
N GLU A 217 1.05 26.92 9.51
CA GLU A 217 2.38 26.37 9.77
C GLU A 217 2.92 25.56 8.60
N ASN A 218 2.06 24.85 7.87
CA ASN A 218 2.42 24.03 6.73
C ASN A 218 2.25 24.75 5.39
N ARG A 219 1.86 26.04 5.41
CA ARG A 219 1.61 26.86 4.23
C ARG A 219 0.75 26.13 3.19
N VAL A 220 -0.35 25.52 3.63
CA VAL A 220 -1.18 24.62 2.82
C VAL A 220 -1.67 25.31 1.53
N LEU A 221 -2.07 26.58 1.61
CA LEU A 221 -2.48 27.37 0.44
C LEU A 221 -1.35 27.51 -0.59
N ASP A 222 -0.15 27.88 -0.15
CA ASP A 222 1.01 28.05 -1.03
C ASP A 222 1.40 26.69 -1.64
N TYR A 223 1.38 25.62 -0.83
CA TYR A 223 1.65 24.27 -1.31
C TYR A 223 0.70 23.85 -2.43
N ILE A 224 -0.61 24.02 -2.22
CA ILE A 224 -1.63 23.70 -3.23
C ILE A 224 -1.35 24.45 -4.52
N TYR A 225 -1.15 25.78 -4.43
CA TYR A 225 -0.95 26.61 -5.61
C TYR A 225 0.33 26.22 -6.39
N ILE A 226 1.44 26.00 -5.68
CA ILE A 226 2.71 25.57 -6.27
C ILE A 226 2.55 24.20 -6.96
N LYS A 227 1.92 23.23 -6.29
CA LYS A 227 1.75 21.87 -6.87
C LYS A 227 0.78 21.81 -8.03
N VAL A 228 -0.22 22.69 -8.07
CA VAL A 228 -1.08 22.84 -9.24
C VAL A 228 -0.27 23.35 -10.42
N LYS A 229 0.57 24.37 -10.23
CA LYS A 229 1.40 24.94 -11.29
C LYS A 229 2.45 23.97 -11.83
N GLU A 230 3.07 23.17 -10.96
CA GLU A 230 4.14 22.22 -11.31
C GLU A 230 3.64 20.92 -11.96
N HIS A 231 2.34 20.60 -11.85
CA HIS A 231 1.81 19.33 -12.32
C HIS A 231 1.18 19.47 -13.72
N TYR A 232 1.63 18.63 -14.66
CA TYR A 232 1.28 18.74 -16.09
C TYR A 232 -0.23 18.81 -16.38
N LEU A 233 -1.07 18.07 -15.64
CA LEU A 233 -2.53 18.15 -15.79
C LEU A 233 -3.16 19.32 -15.02
N LEU A 234 -2.61 19.69 -13.87
CA LEU A 234 -3.25 20.65 -12.97
C LEU A 234 -2.93 22.09 -13.37
N SER A 235 -1.82 22.32 -14.07
CA SER A 235 -1.40 23.65 -14.54
C SER A 235 -2.45 24.33 -15.41
N GLU A 236 -3.28 23.57 -16.13
CA GLU A 236 -4.43 24.10 -16.88
C GLU A 236 -5.49 24.78 -15.98
N LYS A 237 -5.49 24.48 -14.68
CA LYS A 237 -6.39 25.04 -13.67
C LYS A 237 -5.72 26.13 -12.82
N GLU A 238 -4.53 26.58 -13.18
CA GLU A 238 -3.78 27.58 -12.41
C GLU A 238 -4.62 28.81 -12.09
N GLU A 239 -5.37 29.35 -13.06
CA GLU A 239 -6.25 30.51 -12.87
C GLU A 239 -7.29 30.25 -11.77
N VAL A 240 -7.96 29.11 -11.82
CA VAL A 240 -9.01 28.74 -10.86
C VAL A 240 -8.42 28.57 -9.46
N PHE A 241 -7.26 27.94 -9.35
CA PHE A 241 -6.59 27.77 -8.05
C PHE A 241 -6.00 29.07 -7.51
N ASN A 242 -5.57 30.00 -8.36
CA ASN A 242 -5.21 31.35 -7.94
C ASN A 242 -6.42 32.12 -7.38
N ILE A 243 -7.61 31.95 -7.99
CA ILE A 243 -8.85 32.53 -7.46
C ILE A 243 -9.17 31.90 -6.09
N LEU A 244 -9.15 30.57 -5.97
CA LEU A 244 -9.37 29.88 -4.68
C LEU A 244 -8.38 30.33 -3.59
N TYR A 245 -7.11 30.46 -3.94
CA TYR A 245 -6.08 30.98 -3.04
C TYR A 245 -6.47 32.35 -2.47
N ASN A 246 -6.85 33.28 -3.34
CA ASN A 246 -7.21 34.63 -2.92
C ASN A 246 -8.52 34.66 -2.13
N LEU A 247 -9.52 33.85 -2.50
CA LEU A 247 -10.79 33.78 -1.78
C LEU A 247 -10.60 33.32 -0.34
N PHE A 248 -9.82 32.25 -0.13
CA PHE A 248 -9.55 31.75 1.23
C PHE A 248 -8.73 32.76 2.05
N LYS A 249 -7.65 33.30 1.45
CA LYS A 249 -6.75 34.25 2.12
C LYS A 249 -7.44 35.53 2.60
N HIS A 250 -8.47 35.99 1.91
CA HIS A 250 -9.22 37.20 2.26
C HIS A 250 -10.53 36.91 3.00
N GLY A 251 -10.76 35.67 3.45
CA GLY A 251 -11.95 35.31 4.24
C GLY A 251 -13.27 35.27 3.45
N ALA A 252 -13.21 35.20 2.11
CA ALA A 252 -14.39 35.10 1.26
C ALA A 252 -14.92 33.64 1.21
N TYR A 253 -15.16 33.06 2.39
CA TYR A 253 -15.36 31.62 2.58
C TYR A 253 -16.56 31.05 1.82
N GLN A 254 -17.68 31.78 1.76
CA GLN A 254 -18.86 31.29 1.03
C GLN A 254 -18.58 31.08 -0.47
N THR A 255 -17.86 32.02 -1.09
CA THR A 255 -17.48 31.92 -2.51
C THR A 255 -16.40 30.87 -2.71
N PHE A 256 -15.46 30.76 -1.76
CA PHE A 256 -14.48 29.68 -1.75
C PHE A 256 -15.15 28.31 -1.70
N VAL A 257 -16.13 28.10 -0.81
CA VAL A 257 -16.87 26.84 -0.68
C VAL A 257 -17.55 26.47 -1.99
N SER A 258 -18.24 27.42 -2.63
CA SER A 258 -18.93 27.19 -3.90
C SER A 258 -17.99 26.73 -5.02
N LEU A 259 -16.84 27.38 -5.16
CA LEU A 259 -15.86 27.02 -6.19
C LEU A 259 -15.05 25.77 -5.82
N GLY A 260 -14.63 25.68 -4.56
CA GLY A 260 -13.74 24.64 -4.03
C GLY A 260 -14.39 23.27 -4.05
N ALA A 261 -15.67 23.16 -3.68
CA ALA A 261 -16.40 21.89 -3.72
C ALA A 261 -16.45 21.28 -5.14
N ILE A 262 -16.59 22.12 -6.17
CA ILE A 262 -16.53 21.69 -7.58
C ILE A 262 -15.11 21.26 -7.95
N GLN A 263 -14.09 21.98 -7.48
CA GLN A 263 -12.70 21.64 -7.76
C GLN A 263 -12.23 20.35 -7.10
N VAL A 264 -12.75 19.96 -5.93
CA VAL A 264 -12.44 18.64 -5.32
C VAL A 264 -12.78 17.50 -6.29
N GLU A 265 -13.95 17.54 -6.94
CA GLU A 265 -14.27 16.56 -7.98
C GLU A 265 -13.43 16.74 -9.24
N GLY A 266 -13.19 17.99 -9.63
CA GLY A 266 -12.29 18.31 -10.74
C GLY A 266 -10.91 17.68 -10.57
N LEU A 267 -10.36 17.65 -9.35
CA LEU A 267 -9.09 17.01 -9.03
C LEU A 267 -9.17 15.48 -9.19
N PHE A 268 -10.26 14.83 -8.78
CA PHE A 268 -10.43 13.39 -9.02
C PHE A 268 -10.52 13.01 -10.50
N TYR A 269 -11.03 13.91 -11.34
CA TYR A 269 -11.01 13.74 -12.80
C TYR A 269 -9.57 13.78 -13.36
N ASP A 270 -8.77 14.76 -12.92
CA ASP A 270 -7.36 14.82 -13.32
C ASP A 270 -6.57 13.65 -12.74
N PHE A 271 -6.93 13.17 -11.54
CA PHE A 271 -6.30 12.00 -10.93
C PHE A 271 -6.58 10.73 -11.76
N CYS A 272 -7.83 10.51 -12.19
CA CYS A 272 -8.16 9.43 -13.12
C CYS A 272 -7.34 9.53 -14.42
N SER A 273 -7.17 10.75 -14.93
CA SER A 273 -6.37 11.00 -16.13
C SER A 273 -4.88 10.71 -15.88
N ALA A 274 -4.34 11.08 -14.71
CA ALA A 274 -2.96 10.83 -14.32
C ALA A 274 -2.64 9.33 -14.27
N ILE A 275 -3.54 8.52 -13.70
CA ILE A 275 -3.42 7.05 -13.66
C ILE A 275 -3.44 6.46 -15.08
N ASN A 276 -4.20 7.07 -15.99
CA ASN A 276 -4.33 6.65 -17.39
C ASN A 276 -3.31 7.32 -18.33
N GLY A 277 -2.13 7.71 -17.81
CA GLY A 277 -1.05 8.26 -18.61
C GLY A 277 -1.35 9.62 -19.25
N GLY A 278 -2.13 10.45 -18.56
CA GLY A 278 -2.49 11.81 -18.99
C GLY A 278 -3.68 11.86 -19.95
N VAL A 279 -4.32 10.72 -20.25
CA VAL A 279 -5.45 10.68 -21.20
C VAL A 279 -6.75 11.03 -20.49
N ARG A 280 -7.32 12.19 -20.85
CA ARG A 280 -8.66 12.61 -20.45
C ARG A 280 -9.73 11.84 -21.21
N LYS A 281 -10.48 10.99 -20.52
CA LYS A 281 -11.64 10.30 -21.09
C LYS A 281 -12.90 11.13 -20.84
N GLN A 282 -13.78 11.23 -21.84
CA GLN A 282 -15.12 11.77 -21.61
C GLN A 282 -15.98 10.73 -20.90
N GLY A 283 -16.92 11.18 -20.06
CA GLY A 283 -17.88 10.29 -19.40
C GLY A 283 -17.30 9.47 -18.24
N GLU A 284 -16.36 10.02 -17.46
CA GLU A 284 -15.78 9.30 -16.33
C GLU A 284 -16.75 8.98 -15.18
N GLY A 285 -18.01 9.43 -15.29
CA GLY A 285 -19.07 9.19 -14.35
C GLY A 285 -19.11 10.23 -13.23
N THR A 286 -19.84 9.90 -12.16
CA THR A 286 -19.97 10.73 -10.96
C THR A 286 -18.66 10.80 -10.17
N LEU A 287 -18.55 11.69 -9.18
CA LEU A 287 -17.42 11.71 -8.23
C LEU A 287 -17.11 10.31 -7.67
N VAL A 288 -18.14 9.56 -7.27
CA VAL A 288 -18.00 8.19 -6.75
C VAL A 288 -17.32 7.26 -7.76
N ASN A 289 -17.68 7.35 -9.04
CA ASN A 289 -17.05 6.54 -10.09
C ASN A 289 -15.58 6.92 -10.31
N LYS A 290 -15.22 8.20 -10.13
CA LYS A 290 -13.83 8.66 -10.22
C LYS A 290 -13.01 8.16 -9.03
N VAL A 291 -13.54 8.29 -7.81
CA VAL A 291 -12.91 7.81 -6.57
C VAL A 291 -12.69 6.30 -6.62
N ASP A 292 -13.67 5.53 -7.11
CA ASP A 292 -13.55 4.08 -7.31
C ASP A 292 -12.39 3.73 -8.25
N LYS A 293 -12.29 4.40 -9.40
CA LYS A 293 -11.20 4.19 -10.37
C LYS A 293 -9.83 4.50 -9.77
N VAL A 294 -9.72 5.58 -8.99
CA VAL A 294 -8.44 5.99 -8.37
C VAL A 294 -7.92 4.93 -7.41
N PHE A 295 -8.79 4.40 -6.55
CA PHE A 295 -8.37 3.51 -5.46
C PHE A 295 -8.56 2.01 -5.76
N LYS A 296 -9.11 1.64 -6.92
CA LYS A 296 -9.40 0.26 -7.32
C LYS A 296 -8.25 -0.72 -7.10
N ASN A 297 -7.03 -0.30 -7.43
CA ASN A 297 -5.84 -1.15 -7.41
C ASN A 297 -4.97 -0.95 -6.16
N ASN A 298 -5.41 -0.13 -5.19
CA ASN A 298 -4.66 0.11 -3.96
C ASN A 298 -5.56 -0.07 -2.73
N ARG A 299 -5.60 -1.29 -2.20
CA ARG A 299 -6.47 -1.67 -1.08
C ARG A 299 -6.25 -0.81 0.17
N ALA A 300 -5.00 -0.53 0.52
CA ALA A 300 -4.64 0.26 1.70
C ALA A 300 -5.15 1.70 1.58
N GLN A 301 -4.90 2.36 0.43
CA GLN A 301 -5.43 3.69 0.17
C GLN A 301 -6.95 3.69 0.08
N ALA A 302 -7.57 2.65 -0.51
CA ALA A 302 -9.01 2.52 -0.54
C ALA A 302 -9.61 2.47 0.86
N LEU A 303 -9.00 1.78 1.83
CA LEU A 303 -9.48 1.77 3.22
C LEU A 303 -9.46 3.16 3.86
N ILE A 304 -8.46 3.98 3.55
CA ILE A 304 -8.26 5.29 4.17
C ILE A 304 -9.15 6.35 3.52
N TYR A 305 -9.10 6.47 2.19
CA TYR A 305 -9.63 7.62 1.46
C TYR A 305 -11.03 7.41 0.89
N TYR A 306 -11.34 6.19 0.43
CA TYR A 306 -12.59 5.92 -0.27
C TYR A 306 -13.83 6.24 0.58
N PRO A 307 -13.94 5.84 1.86
CA PRO A 307 -15.16 6.07 2.65
C PRO A 307 -15.56 7.53 2.75
N TYR A 308 -14.58 8.44 2.81
CA TYR A 308 -14.83 9.87 2.90
C TYR A 308 -15.19 10.47 1.54
N PHE A 309 -14.33 10.27 0.53
CA PHE A 309 -14.53 10.91 -0.78
C PHE A 309 -15.69 10.33 -1.59
N ALA A 310 -16.05 9.06 -1.38
CA ALA A 310 -17.15 8.41 -2.09
C ALA A 310 -18.53 8.64 -1.44
N PHE A 311 -18.58 8.97 -0.14
CA PHE A 311 -19.86 9.02 0.58
C PHE A 311 -20.12 10.33 1.33
N ASP A 312 -19.09 10.96 1.91
CA ASP A 312 -19.28 12.16 2.72
C ASP A 312 -19.12 13.43 1.87
N VAL A 313 -18.07 13.51 1.04
CA VAL A 313 -17.84 14.64 0.12
C VAL A 313 -18.99 14.91 -0.85
N PRO A 314 -19.62 13.89 -1.48
CA PRO A 314 -20.74 14.14 -2.38
C PRO A 314 -21.92 14.85 -1.73
N ILE A 315 -22.09 14.79 -0.41
CA ILE A 315 -23.20 15.45 0.30
C ILE A 315 -23.09 16.97 0.13
N TYR A 316 -21.97 17.57 0.56
CA TYR A 316 -21.76 19.01 0.45
C TYR A 316 -21.55 19.45 -1.01
N ARG A 317 -20.88 18.61 -1.83
CA ARG A 317 -20.67 18.90 -3.26
C ARG A 317 -21.99 19.00 -4.01
N ASN A 318 -22.93 18.08 -3.77
CA ASN A 318 -24.24 18.10 -4.45
C ASN A 318 -25.09 19.28 -3.97
N GLU A 319 -25.01 19.63 -2.69
CA GLU A 319 -25.67 20.83 -2.17
C GLU A 319 -25.17 22.09 -2.91
N VAL A 320 -23.86 22.27 -3.01
CA VAL A 320 -23.25 23.38 -3.77
C VAL A 320 -23.68 23.34 -5.24
N ALA A 321 -23.64 22.18 -5.88
CA ALA A 321 -23.99 22.05 -7.30
C ALA A 321 -25.45 22.40 -7.60
N HIS A 322 -26.38 22.11 -6.68
CA HIS A 322 -27.80 22.40 -6.86
C HIS A 322 -28.19 23.81 -6.40
N ASN A 323 -27.62 24.28 -5.29
CA ASN A 323 -28.03 25.53 -4.64
C ASN A 323 -27.09 26.70 -4.95
N GLY A 324 -25.93 26.45 -5.55
CA GLY A 324 -24.87 27.44 -5.79
C GLY A 324 -24.07 27.85 -4.54
N THR A 325 -24.59 27.54 -3.35
CA THR A 325 -24.02 27.87 -2.03
C THR A 325 -24.43 26.81 -1.01
N ILE A 326 -23.67 26.67 0.08
CA ILE A 326 -24.10 25.88 1.26
C ILE A 326 -24.90 26.77 2.21
N VAL A 327 -26.03 26.26 2.71
CA VAL A 327 -26.84 26.94 3.73
C VAL A 327 -26.28 26.56 5.11
N SER A 328 -25.09 27.04 5.44
CA SER A 328 -24.44 26.83 6.74
C SER A 328 -24.14 28.17 7.39
N LEU A 329 -24.34 28.23 8.72
CA LEU A 329 -23.94 29.37 9.54
C LEU A 329 -22.41 29.48 9.67
N ASP A 330 -21.67 28.45 9.24
CA ASP A 330 -20.25 28.32 9.47
C ASP A 330 -19.46 28.03 8.17
N ALA A 331 -19.46 29.02 7.28
CA ALA A 331 -18.79 28.93 6.00
C ALA A 331 -17.27 28.76 6.14
N GLU A 332 -16.67 29.28 7.21
CA GLU A 332 -15.23 29.17 7.47
C GLU A 332 -14.82 27.72 7.75
N HIS A 333 -15.54 27.02 8.64
CA HIS A 333 -15.27 25.62 8.93
C HIS A 333 -15.38 24.72 7.70
N ILE A 334 -16.37 24.96 6.85
CA ILE A 334 -16.51 24.20 5.61
C ILE A 334 -15.41 24.56 4.61
N ALA A 335 -15.02 25.83 4.53
CA ALA A 335 -13.88 26.24 3.70
C ALA A 335 -12.59 25.55 4.14
N ILE A 336 -12.35 25.43 5.45
CA ILE A 336 -11.20 24.70 6.01
C ILE A 336 -11.25 23.22 5.59
N ASP A 337 -12.40 22.58 5.75
CA ASP A 337 -12.57 21.18 5.37
C ASP A 337 -12.29 20.98 3.86
N ILE A 338 -12.84 21.83 2.99
CA ILE A 338 -12.64 21.76 1.53
C ILE A 338 -11.18 22.06 1.15
N LEU A 339 -10.52 23.03 1.80
CA LEU A 339 -9.12 23.32 1.57
C LEU A 339 -8.24 22.10 1.88
N LEU A 340 -8.51 21.45 3.01
CA LEU A 340 -7.80 20.23 3.40
C LEU A 340 -8.14 19.04 2.48
N ASP A 341 -9.36 18.95 1.96
CA ASP A 341 -9.71 17.95 0.95
C ASP A 341 -8.88 18.12 -0.33
N MET A 342 -8.77 19.36 -0.84
CA MET A 342 -7.92 19.68 -1.99
C MET A 342 -6.45 19.40 -1.70
N TYR A 343 -5.97 19.75 -0.50
CA TYR A 343 -4.61 19.47 -0.06
C TYR A 343 -4.31 17.96 -0.11
N THR A 344 -5.19 17.14 0.46
CA THR A 344 -5.06 15.68 0.45
C THR A 344 -5.02 15.11 -0.98
N VAL A 345 -5.95 15.50 -1.84
CA VAL A 345 -5.99 14.98 -3.22
C VAL A 345 -4.75 15.41 -4.01
N ILE A 346 -4.31 16.66 -3.87
CA ILE A 346 -3.10 17.15 -4.55
C ILE A 346 -1.85 16.40 -4.07
N LYS A 347 -1.72 16.13 -2.76
CA LYS A 347 -0.63 15.28 -2.23
C LYS A 347 -0.65 13.88 -2.80
N LEU A 348 -1.83 13.28 -2.95
CA LEU A 348 -1.98 11.96 -3.57
C LEU A 348 -1.57 12.00 -5.05
N MET A 349 -1.84 13.11 -5.75
CA MET A 349 -1.38 13.32 -7.12
C MET A 349 0.12 13.58 -7.27
N GLN A 350 0.85 13.82 -6.17
CA GLN A 350 2.31 13.90 -6.18
C GLN A 350 2.99 12.55 -5.94
N GLN A 351 2.23 11.48 -5.68
CA GLN A 351 2.82 10.21 -5.31
C GLN A 351 3.50 9.54 -6.51
N ASP A 352 4.64 8.93 -6.23
CA ASP A 352 5.50 8.27 -7.21
C ASP A 352 4.90 6.99 -7.82
N TRP A 353 3.79 6.47 -7.30
CA TRP A 353 3.08 5.35 -7.93
C TRP A 353 2.30 5.78 -9.18
N LEU A 354 2.15 7.09 -9.42
CA LEU A 354 1.60 7.61 -10.66
C LEU A 354 2.60 7.49 -11.82
N PRO A 355 2.16 7.15 -13.04
CA PRO A 355 3.00 6.87 -14.20
C PRO A 355 4.24 7.77 -14.40
N PHE A 356 4.04 9.07 -14.50
CA PHE A 356 5.14 10.00 -14.81
C PHE A 356 5.90 10.47 -13.57
N ASN A 357 5.25 10.49 -12.40
CA ASN A 357 5.95 10.73 -11.12
C ASN A 357 6.91 9.58 -10.82
N ASN A 358 6.56 8.36 -11.21
CA ASN A 358 7.41 7.19 -11.10
C ASN A 358 8.74 7.40 -11.85
N LEU A 359 8.67 7.78 -13.13
CA LEU A 359 9.87 8.09 -13.92
C LEU A 359 10.66 9.25 -13.32
N LYS A 360 9.97 10.31 -12.86
CA LYS A 360 10.61 11.46 -12.19
C LYS A 360 11.40 11.02 -10.95
N SER A 361 10.82 10.15 -10.13
CA SER A 361 11.44 9.60 -8.91
C SER A 361 12.68 8.76 -9.23
N LEU A 362 12.61 7.90 -10.25
CA LEU A 362 13.76 7.13 -10.72
C LEU A 362 14.90 8.06 -11.16
N ILE A 363 14.63 9.03 -12.05
CA ILE A 363 15.65 9.97 -12.52
C ILE A 363 16.25 10.77 -11.36
N TRP A 364 15.42 11.19 -10.39
CA TRP A 364 15.89 11.86 -9.19
C TRP A 364 16.88 11.02 -8.37
N GLN A 365 16.65 9.70 -8.26
CA GLN A 365 17.59 8.78 -7.60
C GLN A 365 18.90 8.67 -8.39
N LEU A 366 18.81 8.56 -9.73
CA LEU A 366 19.98 8.40 -10.59
C LEU A 366 20.87 9.66 -10.67
N LYS A 367 20.32 10.85 -10.35
CA LYS A 367 21.04 12.12 -10.38
C LYS A 367 22.35 12.09 -9.57
N ILE A 368 22.41 11.35 -8.47
CA ILE A 368 23.61 11.29 -7.60
C ILE A 368 24.82 10.66 -8.30
N TYR A 369 24.59 9.90 -9.37
CA TYR A 369 25.64 9.22 -10.13
C TYR A 369 26.13 10.00 -11.34
N LYS A 370 25.55 11.18 -11.62
CA LYS A 370 25.92 11.98 -12.80
C LYS A 370 27.35 12.53 -12.78
N GLN A 371 27.99 12.55 -11.62
CA GLN A 371 29.41 12.87 -11.47
C GLN A 371 30.33 11.75 -11.98
N ILE A 372 29.82 10.53 -12.13
CA ILE A 372 30.57 9.40 -12.68
C ILE A 372 30.51 9.48 -14.21
N PRO A 373 31.64 9.35 -14.93
CA PRO A 373 31.63 9.37 -16.38
C PRO A 373 30.71 8.29 -16.97
N SER A 374 29.84 8.70 -17.89
CA SER A 374 28.86 7.83 -18.54
C SER A 374 29.51 6.64 -19.24
N LEU A 375 28.81 5.50 -19.24
CA LEU A 375 29.22 4.22 -19.83
C LEU A 375 30.50 3.58 -19.24
N THR A 376 31.02 4.09 -18.12
CA THR A 376 32.00 3.34 -17.33
C THR A 376 31.35 2.16 -16.63
N ASN A 377 32.15 1.13 -16.29
CA ASN A 377 31.65 -0.02 -15.53
C ASN A 377 31.03 0.39 -14.19
N GLU A 378 31.63 1.36 -13.50
CA GLU A 378 31.10 1.89 -12.24
C GLU A 378 29.75 2.57 -12.45
N TYR A 379 29.60 3.41 -13.48
CA TYR A 379 28.33 4.06 -13.76
C TYR A 379 27.23 3.04 -14.09
N ILE A 380 27.53 2.07 -14.95
CA ILE A 380 26.57 1.02 -15.35
C ILE A 380 26.15 0.16 -14.16
N ASP A 381 27.10 -0.22 -13.30
CA ASP A 381 26.84 -0.93 -12.04
C ASP A 381 25.83 -0.17 -11.17
N ARG A 382 26.06 1.14 -10.95
CA ARG A 382 25.14 1.99 -10.17
C ARG A 382 23.76 2.10 -10.81
N ILE A 383 23.69 2.37 -12.11
CA ILE A 383 22.42 2.45 -12.84
C ILE A 383 21.66 1.12 -12.70
N PHE A 384 22.33 -0.02 -12.87
CA PHE A 384 21.69 -1.33 -12.80
C PHE A 384 21.13 -1.62 -11.39
N ILE A 385 21.91 -1.34 -10.34
CA ILE A 385 21.50 -1.52 -8.94
C ILE A 385 20.29 -0.65 -8.61
N GLU A 386 20.27 0.61 -9.05
CA GLU A 386 19.14 1.50 -8.80
C GLU A 386 17.90 1.06 -9.58
N LEU A 387 18.03 0.63 -10.83
CA LEU A 387 16.90 0.10 -11.60
C LEU A 387 16.30 -1.14 -10.92
N TYR A 388 17.14 -2.03 -10.40
CA TYR A 388 16.68 -3.20 -9.66
C TYR A 388 16.03 -2.82 -8.33
N SER A 389 16.66 -1.93 -7.55
CA SER A 389 16.11 -1.43 -6.28
C SER A 389 14.77 -0.73 -6.49
N PHE A 390 14.65 0.05 -7.55
CA PHE A 390 13.44 0.72 -7.96
C PHE A 390 12.32 -0.27 -8.31
N PHE A 391 12.64 -1.31 -9.10
CA PHE A 391 11.72 -2.40 -9.41
C PHE A 391 11.25 -3.14 -8.15
N MET A 392 12.14 -3.40 -7.19
CA MET A 392 11.81 -4.06 -5.93
C MET A 392 10.80 -3.25 -5.10
N MET A 393 10.92 -1.92 -5.13
CA MET A 393 9.98 -1.03 -4.44
C MET A 393 8.68 -0.82 -5.22
N ARG A 394 8.69 -0.99 -6.54
CA ARG A 394 7.58 -0.67 -7.44
C ARG A 394 7.47 -1.69 -8.57
N LYS A 395 6.48 -2.57 -8.47
CA LYS A 395 6.17 -3.50 -9.56
C LYS A 395 5.76 -2.72 -10.81
N GLU A 396 6.46 -2.97 -11.89
CA GLU A 396 6.05 -2.51 -13.22
C GLU A 396 4.87 -3.34 -13.70
N GLU A 397 3.67 -2.78 -13.66
CA GLU A 397 2.48 -3.43 -14.20
C GLU A 397 1.71 -2.50 -15.15
N GLY A 398 1.18 -3.07 -16.24
CA GLY A 398 0.30 -2.39 -17.18
C GLY A 398 0.99 -1.51 -18.23
N ASP A 399 0.21 -0.62 -18.84
CA ASP A 399 0.62 0.20 -20.01
C ASP A 399 1.55 1.36 -19.68
N PHE A 400 1.87 1.55 -18.40
CA PHE A 400 2.58 2.72 -17.88
C PHE A 400 3.79 2.36 -17.00
N GLY A 401 4.39 1.19 -17.22
CA GLY A 401 5.69 0.83 -16.62
C GLY A 401 6.78 1.85 -16.98
N VAL A 402 7.77 2.06 -16.09
CA VAL A 402 8.79 3.11 -16.27
C VAL A 402 9.63 2.85 -17.52
N PHE A 403 10.00 1.59 -17.80
CA PHE A 403 10.71 1.23 -19.04
C PHE A 403 9.87 1.47 -20.30
N ARG A 404 8.56 1.23 -20.23
CA ARG A 404 7.64 1.48 -21.36
C ARG A 404 7.47 2.97 -21.63
N ILE A 405 7.35 3.80 -20.58
CA ILE A 405 7.32 5.27 -20.72
C ILE A 405 8.65 5.76 -21.31
N LEU A 406 9.78 5.27 -20.79
CA LEU A 406 11.13 5.64 -21.24
C LEU A 406 11.32 5.36 -22.75
N LYS A 407 10.99 4.14 -23.20
CA LYS A 407 11.07 3.74 -24.61
C LYS A 407 10.16 4.57 -25.51
N ASN A 408 8.99 4.94 -25.01
CA ASN A 408 8.00 5.73 -25.73
C ASN A 408 8.04 7.22 -25.37
N ARG A 409 9.19 7.74 -24.88
CA ARG A 409 9.29 9.13 -24.37
C ARG A 409 8.80 10.18 -25.36
N ASP A 410 9.00 9.96 -26.66
CA ASP A 410 8.59 10.90 -27.70
C ASP A 410 7.06 11.04 -27.80
N LYS A 411 6.32 9.95 -27.55
CA LYS A 411 4.84 9.98 -27.43
C LYS A 411 4.40 10.88 -26.26
N TYR A 412 5.18 10.90 -25.19
CA TYR A 412 4.87 11.62 -23.95
C TYR A 412 5.65 12.93 -23.81
N LYS A 413 6.28 13.43 -24.88
CA LYS A 413 7.16 14.60 -24.84
C LYS A 413 6.51 15.82 -24.17
N HIS A 414 5.27 16.14 -24.53
CA HIS A 414 4.52 17.27 -23.94
C HIS A 414 4.33 17.16 -22.41
N ILE A 415 4.30 15.95 -21.86
CA ILE A 415 4.22 15.70 -20.40
C ILE A 415 5.61 15.77 -19.79
N LEU A 416 6.57 15.06 -20.38
CA LEU A 416 7.94 14.97 -19.85
C LEU A 416 8.69 16.30 -19.92
N GLU A 417 8.36 17.17 -20.88
CA GLU A 417 8.94 18.52 -20.96
C GLU A 417 8.35 19.50 -19.94
N HIS A 418 7.21 19.18 -19.34
CA HIS A 418 6.59 20.00 -18.30
C HIS A 418 7.33 19.86 -16.97
N TYR A 419 7.86 18.67 -16.67
CA TYR A 419 8.59 18.43 -15.43
C TYR A 419 10.03 18.95 -15.53
N ILE A 420 10.35 19.86 -14.61
CA ILE A 420 11.70 20.40 -14.42
C ILE A 420 12.42 19.58 -13.34
N MET A 421 13.68 19.24 -13.62
CA MET A 421 14.60 18.54 -12.76
C MET A 421 15.65 19.52 -12.25
N HIS A 422 15.58 19.85 -10.97
CA HIS A 422 16.47 20.82 -10.34
C HIS A 422 17.79 20.20 -9.91
N TYR A 423 18.89 20.92 -10.12
CA TYR A 423 20.24 20.53 -9.72
C TYR A 423 20.92 21.63 -8.92
N GLU A 424 21.76 21.26 -7.95
CA GLU A 424 22.49 22.24 -7.15
C GLU A 424 23.69 22.80 -7.93
N ASP A 425 24.36 21.94 -8.71
CA ASP A 425 25.64 22.25 -9.36
C ASP A 425 25.55 22.44 -10.89
N LYS A 426 24.34 22.42 -11.47
CA LYS A 426 24.13 22.60 -12.91
C LYS A 426 22.76 23.19 -13.21
N ASP A 427 22.59 23.64 -14.45
CA ASP A 427 21.32 24.15 -14.95
C ASP A 427 20.20 23.11 -14.84
N ASP A 428 19.00 23.61 -14.57
CA ASP A 428 17.77 22.84 -14.58
C ASP A 428 17.57 22.15 -15.94
N THR A 429 17.21 20.87 -15.90
CA THR A 429 16.91 20.09 -17.11
C THR A 429 15.45 19.67 -17.13
N LYS A 430 14.95 19.26 -18.29
CA LYS A 430 13.62 18.66 -18.40
C LYS A 430 13.69 17.16 -18.16
N LEU A 431 12.64 16.59 -17.58
CA LEU A 431 12.54 15.14 -17.42
C LEU A 431 12.65 14.39 -18.76
N TYR A 432 12.19 15.00 -19.87
CA TYR A 432 12.35 14.44 -21.21
C TYR A 432 13.82 14.21 -21.61
N ASP A 433 14.70 15.17 -21.30
CA ASP A 433 16.13 15.10 -21.67
C ASP A 433 16.85 14.09 -20.78
N GLU A 434 16.53 14.10 -19.49
CA GLU A 434 17.02 13.14 -18.51
C GLU A 434 16.63 11.69 -18.84
N ALA A 435 15.38 11.49 -19.28
CA ALA A 435 14.90 10.22 -19.79
C ALA A 435 15.65 9.81 -21.07
N ALA A 436 15.99 10.77 -21.94
CA ALA A 436 16.79 10.47 -23.13
C ALA A 436 18.19 9.97 -22.77
N GLU A 437 18.84 10.59 -21.77
CA GLU A 437 20.17 10.16 -21.29
C GLU A 437 20.14 8.75 -20.69
N LEU A 438 19.16 8.44 -19.82
CA LEU A 438 19.02 7.09 -19.27
C LEU A 438 18.78 6.06 -20.38
N LEU A 439 17.89 6.38 -21.32
CA LEU A 439 17.61 5.51 -22.47
C LEU A 439 18.88 5.25 -23.30
N GLN A 440 19.73 6.27 -23.49
CA GLN A 440 21.00 6.12 -24.18
C GLN A 440 21.93 5.15 -23.48
N VAL A 441 21.87 4.97 -22.15
CA VAL A 441 22.66 3.94 -21.45
C VAL A 441 22.10 2.55 -21.74
N LEU A 442 20.78 2.38 -21.62
CA LEU A 442 20.09 1.08 -21.72
C LEU A 442 20.17 0.45 -23.12
N VAL A 443 20.44 1.24 -24.16
CA VAL A 443 20.59 0.72 -25.54
C VAL A 443 22.02 0.31 -25.89
N GLN A 444 22.99 0.57 -25.02
CA GLN A 444 24.40 0.38 -25.34
C GLN A 444 24.89 -1.01 -24.95
N GLU A 445 25.89 -1.48 -25.69
CA GLU A 445 26.50 -2.80 -25.50
C GLU A 445 27.01 -3.02 -24.07
N PRO A 446 27.70 -2.05 -23.42
CA PRO A 446 28.21 -2.24 -22.06
C PRO A 446 27.14 -2.56 -21.01
N PHE A 447 25.93 -2.02 -21.14
CA PHE A 447 24.83 -2.30 -20.20
C PHE A 447 24.37 -3.76 -20.28
N TRP A 448 24.18 -4.27 -21.50
CA TRP A 448 23.75 -5.65 -21.72
C TRP A 448 24.86 -6.67 -21.40
N GLN A 449 26.12 -6.30 -21.65
CA GLN A 449 27.26 -7.11 -21.26
C GLN A 449 27.34 -7.24 -19.73
N TYR A 450 27.19 -6.12 -19.01
CA TYR A 450 27.15 -6.12 -17.56
C TYR A 450 25.99 -6.97 -17.03
N THR A 451 24.78 -6.80 -17.59
CA THR A 451 23.60 -7.60 -17.22
C THR A 451 23.85 -9.11 -17.37
N LEU A 452 24.44 -9.51 -18.51
CA LEU A 452 24.78 -10.91 -18.77
C LEU A 452 25.82 -11.46 -17.79
N ASN A 453 26.83 -10.66 -17.47
CA ASN A 453 27.87 -11.05 -16.50
C ASN A 453 27.27 -11.25 -15.11
N ILE A 454 26.42 -10.33 -14.63
CA ILE A 454 25.75 -10.48 -13.33
C ILE A 454 24.92 -11.77 -13.26
N ILE A 455 24.17 -12.09 -14.31
CA ILE A 455 23.37 -13.32 -14.37
C ILE A 455 24.25 -14.57 -14.31
N ARG A 456 25.41 -14.55 -14.99
CA ARG A 456 26.35 -15.68 -14.99
C ARG A 456 27.12 -15.82 -13.68
N ASP A 457 27.48 -14.70 -13.06
CA ASP A 457 28.31 -14.67 -11.85
C ASP A 457 27.49 -14.95 -10.57
N MET A 458 26.33 -14.30 -10.45
CA MET A 458 25.47 -14.38 -9.25
C MET A 458 24.34 -15.41 -9.39
N GLY A 459 24.09 -15.89 -10.61
CA GLY A 459 22.91 -16.69 -10.93
C GLY A 459 21.62 -15.88 -10.86
N LEU A 460 20.52 -16.47 -11.29
CA LEU A 460 19.17 -15.92 -11.12
C LEU A 460 18.60 -16.34 -9.76
N SER A 461 19.35 -16.12 -8.68
CA SER A 461 18.88 -16.47 -7.34
C SER A 461 17.80 -15.48 -6.87
N GLY A 462 16.58 -15.99 -6.64
CA GLY A 462 15.43 -15.19 -6.21
C GLY A 462 14.45 -14.81 -7.33
N THR A 463 13.16 -15.01 -7.06
CA THR A 463 12.06 -14.76 -8.03
C THR A 463 12.00 -13.32 -8.52
N ASN A 464 12.34 -12.34 -7.67
CA ASN A 464 12.24 -10.93 -8.01
C ASN A 464 13.33 -10.46 -8.99
N PHE A 465 14.57 -10.94 -8.84
CA PHE A 465 15.65 -10.60 -9.77
C PHE A 465 15.37 -11.15 -11.17
N ALA A 466 14.92 -12.42 -11.25
CA ALA A 466 14.49 -13.01 -12.51
C ALA A 466 13.33 -12.23 -13.17
N GLN A 467 12.34 -11.78 -12.38
CA GLN A 467 11.23 -10.95 -12.88
C GLN A 467 11.71 -9.60 -13.41
N PHE A 468 12.60 -8.91 -12.70
CA PHE A 468 13.18 -7.64 -13.13
C PHE A 468 13.85 -7.76 -14.50
N VAL A 469 14.78 -8.71 -14.64
CA VAL A 469 15.52 -8.91 -15.90
C VAL A 469 14.57 -9.34 -17.01
N THR A 470 13.56 -10.17 -16.70
CA THR A 470 12.52 -10.56 -17.68
C THR A 470 11.78 -9.35 -18.24
N ILE A 471 11.38 -8.40 -17.39
CA ILE A 471 10.70 -7.18 -17.81
C ILE A 471 11.62 -6.31 -18.68
N LEU A 472 12.87 -6.10 -18.25
CA LEU A 472 13.88 -5.37 -19.04
C LEU A 472 14.06 -5.98 -20.43
N VAL A 473 14.27 -7.29 -20.53
CA VAL A 473 14.44 -7.99 -21.81
C VAL A 473 13.20 -7.83 -22.68
N ASN A 474 12.01 -8.06 -22.12
CA ASN A 474 10.76 -7.98 -22.88
C ASN A 474 10.50 -6.57 -23.43
N GLU A 475 10.84 -5.53 -22.67
CA GLU A 475 10.65 -4.15 -23.11
C GLU A 475 11.70 -3.72 -24.15
N PHE A 476 12.95 -4.19 -24.07
CA PHE A 476 14.04 -3.69 -24.92
C PHE A 476 14.42 -4.59 -26.10
N ILE A 477 14.17 -5.91 -26.07
CA ILE A 477 14.61 -6.83 -27.14
C ILE A 477 14.09 -6.43 -28.53
N GLY A 478 12.84 -5.96 -28.61
CA GLY A 478 12.23 -5.47 -29.84
C GLY A 478 12.56 -4.01 -30.19
N TYR A 479 13.14 -3.27 -29.24
CA TYR A 479 13.54 -1.87 -29.39
C TYR A 479 14.97 -1.74 -29.90
N LEU A 480 15.87 -2.64 -29.49
CA LEU A 480 17.26 -2.63 -29.91
C LEU A 480 17.39 -2.91 -31.42
N PRO A 481 18.30 -2.24 -32.14
CA PRO A 481 18.50 -2.48 -33.57
C PRO A 481 18.86 -3.94 -33.85
N LYS A 482 18.08 -4.61 -34.71
CA LYS A 482 18.26 -6.03 -35.03
C LYS A 482 19.69 -6.30 -35.50
N GLY A 483 20.34 -7.27 -34.86
CA GLY A 483 21.69 -7.72 -35.22
C GLY A 483 22.84 -6.87 -34.65
N SER A 484 22.56 -5.76 -33.96
CA SER A 484 23.56 -5.01 -33.18
C SER A 484 24.15 -5.82 -32.03
N SER A 485 25.31 -5.43 -31.51
CA SER A 485 25.93 -6.10 -30.35
C SER A 485 25.00 -6.12 -29.14
N SER A 486 24.39 -4.97 -28.79
CA SER A 486 23.41 -4.86 -27.70
C SER A 486 22.23 -5.82 -27.89
N HIS A 487 21.68 -5.91 -29.12
CA HIS A 487 20.58 -6.82 -29.42
C HIS A 487 20.98 -8.30 -29.26
N ARG A 488 22.21 -8.68 -29.66
CA ARG A 488 22.71 -10.05 -29.47
C ARG A 488 22.90 -10.39 -28.00
N LEU A 489 23.48 -9.48 -27.22
CA LEU A 489 23.65 -9.66 -25.77
C LEU A 489 22.30 -9.74 -25.05
N CYS A 490 21.32 -8.92 -25.42
CA CYS A 490 19.96 -9.02 -24.90
C CYS A 490 19.31 -10.40 -25.19
N ILE A 491 19.56 -10.96 -26.39
CA ILE A 491 19.13 -12.34 -26.72
C ILE A 491 19.85 -13.37 -25.85
N GLU A 492 21.14 -13.20 -25.56
CA GLU A 492 21.88 -14.10 -24.67
C GLU A 492 21.32 -14.04 -23.25
N VAL A 493 21.07 -12.85 -22.70
CA VAL A 493 20.39 -12.66 -21.42
C VAL A 493 19.04 -13.41 -21.39
N LYS A 494 18.25 -13.30 -22.47
CA LYS A 494 16.99 -14.02 -22.60
C LYS A 494 17.18 -15.55 -22.54
N LYS A 495 18.20 -16.08 -23.19
CA LYS A 495 18.48 -17.53 -23.17
C LYS A 495 18.83 -18.03 -21.77
N GLU A 496 19.60 -17.26 -21.00
CA GLU A 496 19.92 -17.60 -19.60
C GLU A 496 18.64 -17.62 -18.73
N LEU A 497 17.74 -16.66 -18.94
CA LEU A 497 16.42 -16.63 -18.27
C LEU A 497 15.55 -17.83 -18.65
N ASP A 498 15.47 -18.18 -19.93
CA ASP A 498 14.67 -19.32 -20.42
C ASP A 498 15.19 -20.64 -19.83
N ALA A 499 16.51 -20.81 -19.74
CA ALA A 499 17.14 -21.97 -19.12
C ALA A 499 16.83 -22.08 -17.62
N TYR A 500 16.83 -20.95 -16.91
CA TYR A 500 16.45 -20.90 -15.50
C TYR A 500 14.98 -21.28 -15.26
N ASN A 501 14.05 -20.74 -16.06
CA ASN A 501 12.63 -21.04 -15.94
C ASN A 501 12.32 -22.52 -16.20
N LEU A 502 13.02 -23.16 -17.14
CA LEU A 502 12.92 -24.59 -17.41
C LEU A 502 13.40 -25.44 -16.21
N ASN A 503 14.43 -24.99 -15.49
CA ASN A 503 14.92 -25.71 -14.32
C ASN A 503 13.97 -25.61 -13.12
N ILE A 504 13.24 -24.50 -12.97
CA ILE A 504 12.20 -24.35 -11.93
C ILE A 504 10.95 -25.20 -12.24
N GLN A 505 10.56 -25.33 -13.51
CA GLN A 505 9.36 -26.13 -13.86
C GLN A 505 9.59 -27.64 -13.75
N ASN A 506 10.85 -28.09 -13.77
CA ASN A 506 11.23 -29.50 -13.73
C ASN A 506 11.76 -29.96 -12.36
N GLY A 507 11.82 -29.08 -11.37
CA GLY A 507 12.21 -29.37 -9.98
C GLY A 507 11.08 -29.04 -9.02
#